data_AF-A0A5N7WJ73-F1
#
_entry.id   AF-A0A5N7WJ73-F1
#
_cell.length_a   1.000
_cell.length_b   1.000
_cell.length_c   1.000
_cell.angle_alpha   90.00
_cell.angle_beta   90.00
_cell.angle_gamma   90.00
#
_symmetry.space_group_name_H-M   'P 1'
#
loop_
_entity.id
_entity.type
_entity.pdbx_description
1 polymer ?
#
loop_
_entity_poly.entity_id
_entity_poly.type
_entity_poly.pdbx_seq_one_letter_code
_entity_poly.pdbx_strand_id
1 'polypeptide(L)'
;MNAAVSPQNANPAMLLLELGHRARAARSSAELRFLLVNDSRLLVPYRQACLWLDKDGVTALSGVVETDRNTPYAQWLHGVGQFLQAQPSVQVRRIEPAQLPPELASSWNEWLGAYAVWVPLVQDAQTPVCCGGLLLSGPQPIEEQRFPLLAEWCHIWFHAYSALQAGQSRFWRKPAALSITAARSWWQRKPVWIIGGLIAIGAVPVHMSVLAPGELVAAQPVVLRAPLDGVIDQIHVQPNQVVRKGERLFGLDEAQISSRLEVAQQALLTAEAEYRQSAQLALGDARSKAQLAVLVGRIGEKRAEVQYLSGQRERSRVLAPEDGMVLFDSPMEWLGKPVQTGERVMRIARPDEVEIEAWIPIGDAIPLVQASTVKLYLAANPMAGLEGQLRYMAYDASARPDGSYAYRVRATMSPNREGARIGLKGTAKLQGDWVPLVYWVLRKPWAVLRQFLAW
;
A
#
# COMPACT_ATOMS: atom_id res chain seq x y z
N MET A 1 14.35 19.12 -47.61
CA MET A 1 14.24 19.93 -48.83
C MET A 1 12.79 20.40 -48.94
N ASN A 2 12.44 21.51 -48.29
CA ASN A 2 11.12 22.14 -48.43
C ASN A 2 11.33 23.45 -49.19
N ALA A 3 10.85 23.49 -50.43
CA ALA A 3 10.96 24.63 -51.31
C ALA A 3 10.20 25.81 -50.71
N ALA A 4 10.91 26.93 -50.54
CA ALA A 4 10.31 28.22 -50.23
C ALA A 4 9.45 28.66 -51.42
N VAL A 5 8.13 28.58 -51.27
CA VAL A 5 7.19 29.22 -52.21
C VAL A 5 7.30 30.72 -52.00
N SER A 6 7.82 31.43 -53.00
CA SER A 6 7.86 32.89 -52.99
C SER A 6 6.43 33.46 -52.87
N PRO A 7 6.15 34.35 -51.89
CA PRO A 7 4.79 34.78 -51.54
C PRO A 7 4.10 35.71 -52.58
N GLN A 8 4.67 35.90 -53.77
CA GLN A 8 4.17 36.90 -54.73
C GLN A 8 3.05 36.40 -55.66
N ASN A 9 2.78 35.09 -55.73
CA ASN A 9 1.75 34.52 -56.63
C ASN A 9 0.66 33.69 -55.93
N ALA A 10 0.64 33.62 -54.60
CA ALA A 10 -0.36 32.85 -53.85
C ALA A 10 -1.58 33.73 -53.54
N ASN A 11 -2.80 33.20 -53.75
CA ASN A 11 -4.04 33.90 -53.43
C ASN A 11 -4.10 34.16 -51.90
N PRO A 12 -4.22 35.43 -51.43
CA PRO A 12 -4.22 35.76 -50.01
C PRO A 12 -5.33 35.05 -49.21
N ALA A 13 -6.46 34.74 -49.85
CA ALA A 13 -7.53 33.97 -49.22
C ALA A 13 -7.13 32.50 -48.96
N MET A 14 -6.34 31.89 -49.86
CA MET A 14 -5.82 30.53 -49.65
C MET A 14 -4.82 30.48 -48.51
N LEU A 15 -3.94 31.49 -48.41
CA LEU A 15 -2.99 31.60 -47.31
C LEU A 15 -3.71 31.79 -45.96
N LEU A 16 -4.80 32.57 -45.93
CA LEU A 16 -5.64 32.73 -44.74
C LEU A 16 -6.26 31.40 -44.30
N LEU A 17 -6.80 30.62 -45.24
CA LEU A 17 -7.37 29.29 -44.93
C LEU A 17 -6.30 28.31 -44.41
N GLU A 18 -5.10 28.34 -44.98
CA GLU A 18 -3.98 27.51 -44.53
C GLU A 18 -3.56 27.89 -43.10
N LEU A 19 -3.37 29.18 -42.82
CA LEU A 19 -3.09 29.69 -41.48
C LEU A 19 -4.21 29.32 -40.49
N GLY A 20 -5.46 29.43 -40.90
CA GLY A 20 -6.62 29.05 -40.09
C GLY A 20 -6.73 27.55 -39.81
N HIS A 21 -6.27 26.70 -40.73
CA HIS A 21 -6.14 25.26 -40.48
C HIS A 21 -5.04 24.97 -39.47
N ARG A 22 -3.84 25.57 -39.65
CA ARG A 22 -2.71 25.42 -38.73
C ARG A 22 -3.06 25.91 -37.32
N ALA A 23 -3.74 27.04 -37.19
CA ALA A 23 -4.20 27.56 -35.90
C ALA A 23 -5.14 26.56 -35.18
N ARG A 24 -6.08 25.94 -35.89
CA ARG A 24 -6.98 24.94 -35.29
C ARG A 24 -6.29 23.62 -34.93
N ALA A 25 -5.22 23.27 -35.65
CA ALA A 25 -4.43 22.06 -35.39
C ALA A 25 -3.37 22.22 -34.29
N ALA A 26 -3.09 23.45 -33.86
CA ALA A 26 -2.11 23.75 -32.83
C ALA A 26 -2.45 23.08 -31.49
N ARG A 27 -1.43 22.55 -30.81
CA ARG A 27 -1.58 21.74 -29.58
C ARG A 27 -1.29 22.54 -28.31
N SER A 28 -0.71 23.73 -28.43
CA SER A 28 -0.37 24.58 -27.28
C SER A 28 -0.63 26.07 -27.52
N SER A 29 -0.79 26.81 -26.42
CA SER A 29 -0.91 28.27 -26.46
C SER A 29 0.38 28.95 -26.94
N ALA A 30 1.55 28.36 -26.66
CA ALA A 30 2.85 28.84 -27.15
C ALA A 30 2.97 28.73 -28.67
N GLU A 31 2.56 27.59 -29.23
CA GLU A 31 2.55 27.34 -30.68
C GLU A 31 1.62 28.32 -31.40
N LEU A 32 0.42 28.56 -30.86
CA LEU A 32 -0.49 29.59 -31.40
C LEU A 32 0.13 30.98 -31.39
N ARG A 33 0.71 31.40 -30.25
CA ARG A 33 1.35 32.72 -30.15
C ARG A 33 2.47 32.89 -31.16
N PHE A 34 3.31 31.85 -31.32
CA PHE A 34 4.39 31.82 -32.30
C PHE A 34 3.86 31.96 -33.72
N LEU A 35 2.80 31.21 -34.07
CA LEU A 35 2.17 31.24 -35.39
C LEU A 35 1.63 32.64 -35.70
N LEU A 36 0.96 33.30 -34.75
CA LEU A 36 0.44 34.67 -34.96
C LEU A 36 1.57 35.67 -35.25
N VAL A 37 2.64 35.70 -34.45
CA VAL A 37 3.68 36.73 -34.60
C VAL A 37 4.68 36.42 -35.71
N ASN A 38 4.80 35.17 -36.16
CA ASN A 38 5.76 34.80 -37.20
C ASN A 38 5.11 34.54 -38.57
N ASP A 39 3.98 33.85 -38.63
CA ASP A 39 3.40 33.40 -39.90
C ASP A 39 2.40 34.40 -40.51
N SER A 40 1.99 35.43 -39.75
CA SER A 40 1.24 36.57 -40.31
C SER A 40 1.96 37.24 -41.48
N ARG A 41 3.29 37.05 -41.60
CA ARG A 41 4.10 37.59 -42.70
C ARG A 41 3.69 37.04 -44.07
N LEU A 42 3.03 35.88 -44.10
CA LEU A 42 2.47 35.29 -45.32
C LEU A 42 1.32 36.14 -45.88
N LEU A 43 0.57 36.84 -45.02
CA LEU A 43 -0.54 37.71 -45.42
C LEU A 43 -0.05 39.13 -45.78
N VAL A 44 0.85 39.67 -44.95
CA VAL A 44 1.35 41.04 -45.08
C VAL A 44 2.83 41.10 -44.68
N PRO A 45 3.71 41.71 -45.49
CA PRO A 45 5.11 41.88 -45.12
C PRO A 45 5.26 42.83 -43.92
N TYR A 46 5.99 42.40 -42.89
CA TYR A 46 6.40 43.23 -41.76
C TYR A 46 7.80 42.81 -41.29
N ARG A 47 8.46 43.69 -40.53
CA ARG A 47 9.77 43.41 -39.92
C ARG A 47 9.62 42.86 -38.49
N GLN A 48 8.71 43.43 -37.72
CA GLN A 48 8.45 43.07 -36.32
C GLN A 48 6.96 42.89 -36.09
N ALA A 49 6.59 41.88 -35.30
CA ALA A 49 5.24 41.71 -34.77
C ALA A 49 5.28 41.48 -33.26
N CYS A 50 4.31 42.04 -32.55
CA CYS A 50 4.15 41.91 -31.11
C CYS A 50 2.69 41.55 -30.79
N LEU A 51 2.50 40.44 -30.09
CA LEU A 51 1.23 40.08 -29.48
C LEU A 51 1.16 40.66 -28.07
N TRP A 52 0.20 41.55 -27.85
CA TRP A 52 -0.12 42.11 -26.55
C TRP A 52 -1.52 41.65 -26.11
N LEU A 53 -1.64 41.14 -24.89
CA LEU A 53 -2.90 40.70 -24.29
C LEU A 53 -3.18 41.52 -23.03
N ASP A 54 -4.45 41.88 -22.79
CA ASP A 54 -4.84 42.73 -21.67
C ASP A 54 -4.40 42.19 -20.30
N LYS A 55 -4.44 40.86 -20.12
CA LYS A 55 -4.08 40.20 -18.86
C LYS A 55 -2.58 39.92 -18.70
N ASP A 56 -1.88 39.70 -19.81
CA ASP A 56 -0.52 39.16 -19.82
C ASP A 56 0.52 40.17 -20.34
N GLY A 57 0.10 41.31 -20.87
CA GLY A 57 0.96 42.28 -21.53
C GLY A 57 1.60 41.72 -22.79
N VAL A 58 2.86 42.06 -23.04
CA VAL A 58 3.62 41.52 -24.18
C VAL A 58 3.84 40.02 -23.97
N THR A 59 3.20 39.22 -24.82
CA THR A 59 3.12 37.76 -24.65
C THR A 59 3.96 37.01 -25.70
N ALA A 60 4.16 37.59 -26.88
CA ALA A 60 5.03 37.05 -27.90
C ALA A 60 5.57 38.14 -28.83
N LEU A 61 6.79 37.94 -29.33
CA LEU A 61 7.47 38.80 -30.29
C LEU A 61 7.96 37.96 -31.47
N SER A 62 7.88 38.50 -32.68
CA SER A 62 8.38 37.84 -33.88
C SER A 62 9.89 37.62 -33.80
N GLY A 63 10.37 36.45 -34.20
CA GLY A 63 11.80 36.14 -34.29
C GLY A 63 12.49 35.80 -32.95
N VAL A 64 11.74 35.71 -31.85
CA VAL A 64 12.28 35.31 -30.54
C VAL A 64 11.46 34.14 -29.97
N VAL A 65 12.13 33.18 -29.34
CA VAL A 65 11.48 31.96 -28.79
C VAL A 65 10.82 32.24 -27.43
N GLU A 66 11.43 33.08 -26.59
CA GLU A 66 10.88 33.50 -25.30
C GLU A 66 10.97 35.02 -25.14
N THR A 67 9.91 35.64 -24.60
CA THR A 67 9.85 37.10 -24.41
C THR A 67 10.18 37.47 -22.98
N ASP A 68 11.29 38.18 -22.78
CA ASP A 68 11.62 38.77 -21.49
C ASP A 68 10.91 40.13 -21.33
N ARG A 69 9.97 40.17 -20.39
CA ARG A 69 9.13 41.34 -20.08
C ARG A 69 9.92 42.48 -19.43
N ASN A 70 11.11 42.22 -18.91
CA ASN A 70 11.94 43.21 -18.22
C ASN A 70 12.87 43.99 -19.16
N THR A 71 12.86 43.67 -20.46
CA THR A 71 13.67 44.41 -21.44
C THR A 71 13.07 45.80 -21.70
N PRO A 72 13.89 46.85 -21.92
CA PRO A 72 13.40 48.20 -22.23
C PRO A 72 12.42 48.23 -23.41
N TYR A 73 12.69 47.43 -24.44
CA TYR A 73 11.81 47.28 -25.61
C TYR A 73 10.45 46.67 -25.25
N ALA A 74 10.41 45.61 -24.42
CA ALA A 74 9.15 44.98 -24.01
C ALA A 74 8.32 45.89 -23.09
N GLN A 75 8.97 46.66 -22.22
CA GLN A 75 8.30 47.67 -21.37
C GLN A 75 7.71 48.79 -22.21
N TRP A 76 8.46 49.30 -23.20
CA TRP A 76 7.98 50.30 -24.13
C TRP A 76 6.78 49.78 -24.96
N LEU A 77 6.87 48.57 -25.51
CA LEU A 77 5.75 47.92 -26.22
C LEU A 77 4.54 47.67 -25.32
N HIS A 78 4.76 47.35 -24.04
CA HIS A 78 3.69 47.20 -23.08
C HIS A 78 2.94 48.51 -22.87
N GLY A 79 3.65 49.64 -22.75
CA GLY A 79 3.06 50.99 -22.68
C GLY A 79 2.27 51.37 -23.92
N VAL A 80 2.80 51.07 -25.12
CA VAL A 80 2.06 51.25 -26.39
C VAL A 80 0.78 50.41 -26.40
N GLY A 81 0.86 49.13 -26.02
CA GLY A 81 -0.32 48.26 -25.94
C GLY A 81 -1.38 48.75 -24.94
N GLN A 82 -0.97 49.20 -23.75
CA GLN A 82 -1.87 49.78 -22.75
C GLN A 82 -2.59 51.03 -23.28
N PHE A 83 -1.85 51.94 -23.93
CA PHE A 83 -2.43 53.15 -24.51
C PHE A 83 -3.45 52.82 -25.61
N LEU A 84 -3.12 51.87 -26.48
CA LEU A 84 -4.01 51.44 -27.56
C LEU A 84 -5.25 50.71 -27.03
N GLN A 85 -5.13 49.93 -25.96
CA GLN A 85 -6.25 49.25 -25.31
C GLN A 85 -7.18 50.22 -24.57
N ALA A 86 -6.64 51.31 -23.99
CA ALA A 86 -7.44 52.37 -23.38
C ALA A 86 -8.34 53.12 -24.38
N GLN A 87 -8.04 53.00 -25.68
CA GLN A 87 -8.85 53.51 -26.78
C GLN A 87 -9.32 52.34 -27.66
N PRO A 88 -10.25 51.50 -27.16
CA PRO A 88 -10.64 50.27 -27.82
C PRO A 88 -11.30 50.57 -29.17
N SER A 89 -10.81 49.91 -30.20
CA SER A 89 -11.38 49.93 -31.54
C SER A 89 -11.47 48.49 -32.04
N VAL A 90 -12.52 48.21 -32.80
CA VAL A 90 -12.74 46.90 -33.47
C VAL A 90 -12.05 46.89 -34.84
N GLN A 91 -11.71 48.06 -35.38
CA GLN A 91 -11.09 48.20 -36.69
C GLN A 91 -9.57 48.19 -36.59
N VAL A 92 -8.93 47.58 -37.59
CA VAL A 92 -7.48 47.68 -37.81
C VAL A 92 -7.13 49.13 -38.14
N ARG A 93 -6.16 49.69 -37.42
CA ARG A 93 -5.76 51.09 -37.59
C ARG A 93 -4.25 51.23 -37.75
N ARG A 94 -3.85 52.23 -38.54
CA ARG A 94 -2.47 52.70 -38.58
C ARG A 94 -2.15 53.46 -37.30
N ILE A 95 -0.95 53.26 -36.78
CA ILE A 95 -0.45 53.97 -35.60
C ILE A 95 0.65 54.91 -36.06
N GLU A 96 0.48 56.19 -35.73
CA GLU A 96 1.47 57.23 -35.98
C GLU A 96 2.07 57.71 -34.66
N PRO A 97 3.37 58.09 -34.62
CA PRO A 97 4.00 58.56 -33.40
C PRO A 97 3.27 59.75 -32.76
N ALA A 98 2.66 60.62 -33.57
CA ALA A 98 1.90 61.79 -33.11
C ALA A 98 0.65 61.43 -32.28
N GLN A 99 0.16 60.20 -32.36
CA GLN A 99 -1.01 59.73 -31.62
C GLN A 99 -0.64 59.18 -30.24
N LEU A 100 0.64 58.93 -29.96
CA LEU A 100 1.12 58.34 -28.71
C LEU A 100 1.46 59.41 -27.67
N PRO A 101 1.48 59.06 -26.37
CA PRO A 101 2.02 59.92 -25.32
C PRO A 101 3.46 60.37 -25.64
N PRO A 102 3.87 61.60 -25.25
CA PRO A 102 5.17 62.18 -25.62
C PRO A 102 6.36 61.27 -25.30
N GLU A 103 6.32 60.56 -24.18
CA GLU A 103 7.35 59.63 -23.72
C GLU A 103 7.51 58.40 -24.64
N LEU A 104 6.39 57.88 -25.17
CA LEU A 104 6.43 56.75 -26.10
C LEU A 104 6.77 57.20 -27.52
N ALA A 105 6.28 58.38 -27.92
CA ALA A 105 6.53 58.97 -29.23
C ALA A 105 8.01 59.31 -29.46
N SER A 106 8.72 59.83 -28.44
CA SER A 106 10.14 60.20 -28.55
C SER A 106 11.05 59.01 -28.85
N SER A 107 10.74 57.83 -28.32
CA SER A 107 11.53 56.61 -28.52
C SER A 107 11.01 55.74 -29.67
N TRP A 108 10.03 56.19 -30.45
CA TRP A 108 9.45 55.41 -31.54
C TRP A 108 10.49 54.95 -32.57
N ASN A 109 11.32 55.88 -33.04
CA ASN A 109 12.33 55.63 -34.08
C ASN A 109 13.49 54.74 -33.60
N GLU A 110 13.64 54.57 -32.28
CA GLU A 110 14.62 53.65 -31.69
C GLU A 110 14.12 52.19 -31.76
N TRP A 111 12.81 51.99 -31.61
CA TRP A 111 12.21 50.66 -31.36
C TRP A 111 11.41 50.07 -32.52
N LEU A 112 10.68 50.89 -33.30
CA LEU A 112 9.82 50.44 -34.40
C LEU A 112 10.23 51.02 -35.76
N GLY A 113 9.74 50.39 -36.83
CA GLY A 113 9.86 50.92 -38.18
C GLY A 113 8.99 52.17 -38.42
N ALA A 114 9.19 52.80 -39.58
CA ALA A 114 8.47 54.02 -39.98
C ALA A 114 6.95 53.84 -40.02
N TYR A 115 6.45 52.62 -40.21
CA TYR A 115 5.03 52.32 -40.26
C TYR A 115 4.66 51.22 -39.25
N ALA A 116 3.52 51.40 -38.60
CA ALA A 116 2.94 50.40 -37.72
C ALA A 116 1.42 50.31 -37.86
N VAL A 117 0.89 49.12 -37.63
CA VAL A 117 -0.53 48.80 -37.67
C VAL A 117 -0.90 48.02 -36.43
N TRP A 118 -2.01 48.41 -35.80
CA TRP A 118 -2.61 47.72 -34.68
C TRP A 118 -3.85 46.95 -35.14
N VAL A 119 -3.83 45.64 -34.94
CA VAL A 119 -4.95 44.74 -35.23
C VAL A 119 -5.56 44.31 -33.89
N PRO A 120 -6.77 44.76 -33.54
CA PRO A 120 -7.40 44.41 -32.27
C PRO A 120 -7.80 42.92 -32.24
N LEU A 121 -7.64 42.28 -31.08
CA LEU A 121 -8.14 40.92 -30.82
C LEU A 121 -9.50 41.02 -30.15
N VAL A 122 -10.53 40.57 -30.85
CA VAL A 122 -11.93 40.73 -30.44
C VAL A 122 -12.56 39.37 -30.18
N GLN A 123 -13.17 39.22 -29.00
CA GLN A 123 -13.68 37.93 -28.52
C GLN A 123 -15.02 37.50 -29.13
N ASP A 124 -15.92 38.44 -29.43
CA ASP A 124 -17.28 38.17 -29.88
C ASP A 124 -17.69 39.17 -30.97
N ALA A 125 -18.33 38.67 -32.02
CA ALA A 125 -18.83 39.49 -33.12
C ALA A 125 -20.11 40.25 -32.73
N GLN A 126 -20.86 39.78 -31.72
CA GLN A 126 -22.12 40.38 -31.27
C GLN A 126 -21.88 41.46 -30.20
N THR A 127 -20.96 41.21 -29.26
CA THR A 127 -20.47 42.20 -28.30
C THR A 127 -18.94 42.28 -28.33
N PRO A 128 -18.35 43.17 -29.15
CA PRO A 128 -16.90 43.18 -29.34
C PRO A 128 -16.17 43.66 -28.08
N VAL A 129 -15.64 42.70 -27.33
CA VAL A 129 -14.70 42.96 -26.23
C VAL A 129 -13.28 42.82 -26.78
N CYS A 130 -12.51 43.91 -26.74
CA CYS A 130 -11.09 43.91 -27.08
C CYS A 130 -10.30 43.25 -25.94
N CYS A 131 -9.63 42.14 -26.21
CA CYS A 131 -8.83 41.40 -25.22
C CYS A 131 -7.32 41.58 -25.41
N GLY A 132 -6.93 42.46 -26.33
CA GLY A 132 -5.55 42.74 -26.71
C GLY A 132 -5.43 43.12 -28.18
N GLY A 133 -4.24 42.98 -28.74
CA GLY A 133 -4.00 43.22 -30.16
C GLY A 133 -2.64 42.74 -30.64
N LEU A 134 -2.54 42.65 -31.96
CA LEU A 134 -1.32 42.37 -32.70
C LEU A 134 -0.80 43.68 -33.29
N LEU A 135 0.38 44.09 -32.85
CA LEU A 135 1.11 45.22 -33.42
C LEU A 135 2.05 44.69 -34.51
N LEU A 136 1.93 45.21 -35.73
CA LEU A 136 2.81 44.91 -36.85
C LEU A 136 3.57 46.17 -37.24
N SER A 137 4.89 46.08 -37.42
CA SER A 137 5.72 47.22 -37.84
C SER A 137 6.72 46.83 -38.92
N GLY A 138 6.97 47.74 -39.86
CA GLY A 138 7.87 47.52 -40.97
C GLY A 138 8.33 48.82 -41.66
N PRO A 139 9.26 48.70 -42.61
CA PRO A 139 9.78 49.84 -43.38
C PRO A 139 8.82 50.33 -44.48
N GLN A 140 7.84 49.52 -44.87
CA GLN A 140 6.85 49.83 -45.90
C GLN A 140 5.45 49.96 -45.29
N PRO A 141 4.60 50.87 -45.79
CA PRO A 141 3.23 51.01 -45.32
C PRO A 141 2.40 49.79 -45.72
N ILE A 142 1.60 49.28 -44.78
CA ILE A 142 0.64 48.22 -45.08
C ILE A 142 -0.57 48.85 -45.82
N GLU A 143 -0.88 48.29 -46.99
CA GLU A 143 -2.04 48.65 -47.80
C GLU A 143 -3.34 48.45 -46.99
N GLU A 144 -4.20 49.47 -46.93
CA GLU A 144 -5.48 49.42 -46.21
C GLU A 144 -6.42 48.32 -46.73
N GLN A 145 -6.30 47.96 -48.00
CA GLN A 145 -7.05 46.86 -48.62
C GLN A 145 -6.80 45.50 -47.93
N ARG A 146 -5.67 45.34 -47.22
CA ARG A 146 -5.34 44.12 -46.47
C ARG A 146 -5.81 44.13 -45.02
N PHE A 147 -6.39 45.22 -44.54
CA PHE A 147 -6.87 45.32 -43.16
C PHE A 147 -7.98 44.31 -42.82
N PRO A 148 -9.00 44.09 -43.68
CA PRO A 148 -9.99 43.05 -43.44
C PRO A 148 -9.39 41.65 -43.35
N LEU A 149 -8.36 41.36 -44.15
CA LEU A 149 -7.65 40.08 -44.14
C LEU A 149 -6.91 39.85 -42.82
N LEU A 150 -6.24 40.89 -42.29
CA LEU A 150 -5.57 40.84 -40.99
C LEU A 150 -6.56 40.72 -39.82
N ALA A 151 -7.70 41.42 -39.91
CA ALA A 151 -8.77 41.31 -38.93
C ALA A 151 -9.32 39.88 -38.87
N GLU A 152 -9.69 39.31 -40.02
CA GLU A 152 -10.20 37.94 -40.11
C GLU A 152 -9.18 36.92 -39.60
N TRP A 153 -7.91 37.09 -39.94
CA TRP A 153 -6.83 36.25 -39.42
C TRP A 153 -6.76 36.28 -37.88
N CYS A 154 -6.80 37.48 -37.29
CA CYS A 154 -6.78 37.64 -35.84
C CYS A 154 -8.04 37.06 -35.17
N HIS A 155 -9.21 37.14 -35.82
CA HIS A 155 -10.44 36.48 -35.34
C HIS A 155 -10.32 34.96 -35.33
N ILE A 156 -9.87 34.35 -36.43
CA ILE A 156 -9.66 32.89 -36.52
C ILE A 156 -8.66 32.44 -35.45
N TRP A 157 -7.55 33.16 -35.31
CA TRP A 157 -6.54 32.86 -34.33
C TRP A 157 -7.07 32.97 -32.90
N PHE A 158 -7.77 34.06 -32.56
CA PHE A 158 -8.29 34.28 -31.22
C PHE A 158 -9.34 33.23 -30.84
N HIS A 159 -10.17 32.81 -31.79
CA HIS A 159 -11.10 31.69 -31.59
C HIS A 159 -10.35 30.40 -31.24
N ALA A 160 -9.32 30.02 -32.00
CA ALA A 160 -8.51 28.83 -31.68
C ALA A 160 -7.80 28.97 -30.31
N TYR A 161 -7.28 30.15 -30.00
CA TYR A 161 -6.60 30.44 -28.73
C TYR A 161 -7.55 30.34 -27.52
N SER A 162 -8.77 30.86 -27.65
CA SER A 162 -9.80 30.77 -26.62
C SER A 162 -10.27 29.33 -26.37
N ALA A 163 -10.46 28.54 -27.44
CA ALA A 163 -10.84 27.14 -27.35
C ALA A 163 -9.78 26.29 -26.63
N LEU A 164 -8.49 26.54 -26.94
CA LEU A 164 -7.36 25.84 -26.32
C LEU A 164 -7.20 26.20 -24.84
N GLN A 165 -7.41 27.47 -24.46
CA GLN A 165 -7.44 27.87 -23.05
C GLN A 165 -8.65 27.29 -22.29
N ALA A 166 -9.81 27.17 -22.95
CA ALA A 166 -11.03 26.67 -22.33
C ALA A 166 -10.96 25.16 -21.99
N GLY A 167 -10.09 24.40 -22.67
CA GLY A 167 -9.83 22.97 -22.45
C GLY A 167 -8.73 22.65 -21.43
N GLN A 168 -7.85 23.60 -21.07
CA GLN A 168 -6.65 23.32 -20.25
C GLN A 168 -6.79 23.51 -18.73
N SER A 169 -7.86 24.08 -18.19
CA SER A 169 -8.29 23.94 -16.78
C SER A 169 -9.43 24.93 -16.48
N ARG A 170 -10.65 24.41 -16.30
CA ARG A 170 -11.74 25.13 -15.62
C ARG A 170 -11.90 24.70 -14.16
N PHE A 171 -10.93 23.97 -13.61
CA PHE A 171 -11.02 23.49 -12.23
C PHE A 171 -10.52 24.51 -11.21
N TRP A 172 -9.84 25.60 -11.62
CA TRP A 172 -9.22 26.57 -10.69
C TRP A 172 -9.38 28.06 -11.07
N ARG A 173 -10.43 28.46 -11.81
CA ARG A 173 -10.81 29.89 -11.90
C ARG A 173 -11.97 30.19 -10.95
N LYS A 174 -11.66 30.89 -9.86
CA LYS A 174 -12.64 31.56 -9.00
C LYS A 174 -13.48 32.53 -9.84
N PRO A 175 -14.81 32.59 -9.69
CA PRO A 175 -15.60 33.65 -10.30
C PRO A 175 -15.31 34.96 -9.56
N ALA A 176 -14.55 35.85 -10.19
CA ALA A 176 -14.48 37.25 -9.83
C ALA A 176 -15.76 37.95 -10.32
N ALA A 177 -16.88 37.70 -9.64
CA ALA A 177 -18.10 38.50 -9.64
C ALA A 177 -19.10 37.86 -8.66
N LEU A 178 -18.77 37.88 -7.37
CA LEU A 178 -19.78 37.78 -6.32
C LEU A 178 -19.59 38.99 -5.41
N SER A 179 -20.30 40.04 -5.79
CA SER A 179 -20.63 41.17 -4.93
C SER A 179 -21.07 40.66 -3.56
N ILE A 180 -20.39 41.16 -2.55
CA ILE A 180 -20.68 40.93 -1.14
C ILE A 180 -21.98 41.65 -0.82
N THR A 181 -23.12 40.98 -1.01
CA THR A 181 -24.39 41.27 -0.32
C THR A 181 -25.24 40.01 -0.31
N ALA A 182 -25.21 39.26 0.79
CA ALA A 182 -26.33 38.51 1.37
C ALA A 182 -25.81 37.48 2.37
N ALA A 183 -25.68 37.90 3.62
CA ALA A 183 -25.64 37.02 4.77
C ALA A 183 -27.03 36.37 5.01
N ARG A 184 -27.52 35.59 4.03
CA ARG A 184 -28.77 34.83 4.19
C ARG A 184 -28.65 33.43 3.61
N SER A 185 -28.64 32.48 4.54
CA SER A 185 -28.95 31.05 4.37
C SER A 185 -27.97 30.19 3.54
N TRP A 186 -26.74 30.06 4.04
CA TRP A 186 -25.81 29.00 3.62
C TRP A 186 -26.42 27.59 3.77
N TRP A 187 -27.35 27.41 4.72
CA TRP A 187 -28.06 26.16 5.01
C TRP A 187 -29.18 25.80 4.02
N GLN A 188 -29.58 26.64 3.07
CA GLN A 188 -30.62 26.30 2.08
C GLN A 188 -30.10 25.89 0.69
N ARG A 189 -28.79 25.76 0.52
CA ARG A 189 -28.21 25.31 -0.76
C ARG A 189 -28.20 23.78 -0.80
N LYS A 190 -28.88 23.18 -1.80
CA LYS A 190 -28.89 21.72 -2.08
C LYS A 190 -27.52 21.02 -1.92
N PRO A 191 -26.37 21.59 -2.36
CA PRO A 191 -25.06 20.93 -2.17
C PRO A 191 -24.62 20.82 -0.69
N VAL A 192 -25.04 21.72 0.20
CA VAL A 192 -24.70 21.66 1.63
C VAL A 192 -25.42 20.49 2.31
N TRP A 193 -26.66 20.21 1.93
CA TRP A 193 -27.39 19.03 2.40
C TRP A 193 -26.81 17.73 1.86
N ILE A 194 -26.31 17.72 0.62
CA ILE A 194 -25.65 16.54 0.03
C ILE A 194 -24.33 16.25 0.74
N ILE A 195 -23.48 17.26 0.94
CA ILE A 195 -22.21 17.12 1.65
C ILE A 195 -22.47 16.77 3.13
N GLY A 196 -23.41 17.45 3.78
CA GLY A 196 -23.81 17.16 5.15
C GLY A 196 -24.36 15.75 5.32
N GLY A 197 -25.19 15.28 4.37
CA GLY A 197 -25.68 13.91 4.31
C GLY A 197 -24.56 12.89 4.13
N LEU A 198 -23.59 13.16 3.24
CA LEU A 198 -22.44 12.29 3.02
C LEU A 198 -21.55 12.19 4.27
N ILE A 199 -21.30 13.32 4.95
CA ILE A 199 -20.55 13.35 6.21
C ILE A 199 -21.31 12.60 7.31
N ALA A 200 -22.62 12.81 7.42
CA ALA A 200 -23.46 12.10 8.39
C ALA A 200 -23.47 10.59 8.15
N ILE A 201 -23.60 10.14 6.90
CA ILE A 201 -23.50 8.72 6.52
C ILE A 201 -22.09 8.17 6.82
N GLY A 202 -21.04 8.94 6.52
CA GLY A 202 -19.66 8.57 6.82
C GLY A 202 -19.36 8.46 8.33
N ALA A 203 -20.10 9.20 9.16
CA ALA A 203 -19.99 9.19 10.62
C ALA A 203 -20.82 8.07 11.29
N VAL A 204 -21.64 7.33 10.54
CA VAL A 204 -22.40 6.20 11.10
C VAL A 204 -21.41 5.16 11.66
N PRO A 205 -21.53 4.79 12.95
CA PRO A 205 -20.66 3.81 13.56
C PRO A 205 -20.96 2.43 12.98
N VAL A 206 -19.93 1.73 12.50
CA VAL A 206 -20.01 0.35 12.02
C VAL A 206 -19.01 -0.53 12.77
N HIS A 207 -19.40 -1.77 13.07
CA HIS A 207 -18.49 -2.74 13.65
C HIS A 207 -17.38 -3.09 12.66
N MET A 208 -16.12 -2.88 13.06
CA MET A 208 -15.01 -3.36 12.26
C MET A 208 -14.96 -4.89 12.36
N SER A 209 -14.91 -5.57 11.22
CA SER A 209 -14.70 -7.01 11.19
C SER A 209 -13.61 -7.40 10.20
N VAL A 210 -12.88 -8.45 10.53
CA VAL A 210 -11.87 -9.04 9.67
C VAL A 210 -12.18 -10.50 9.46
N LEU A 211 -12.00 -10.93 8.21
CA LEU A 211 -12.16 -12.32 7.80
C LEU A 211 -10.77 -12.93 7.66
N ALA A 212 -10.58 -14.09 8.25
CA ALA A 212 -9.31 -14.81 8.27
C ALA A 212 -9.56 -16.31 8.10
N PRO A 213 -8.67 -17.05 7.42
CA PRO A 213 -8.69 -18.50 7.45
C PRO A 213 -8.58 -18.99 8.90
N GLY A 214 -9.49 -19.89 9.31
CA GLY A 214 -9.52 -20.43 10.65
C GLY A 214 -9.73 -21.94 10.67
N GLU A 215 -9.39 -22.55 11.79
CA GLU A 215 -9.53 -23.98 12.02
C GLU A 215 -9.84 -24.28 13.49
N LEU A 216 -10.48 -25.43 13.74
CA LEU A 216 -10.67 -25.95 15.08
C LEU A 216 -9.42 -26.72 15.51
N VAL A 217 -8.88 -26.35 16.66
CA VAL A 217 -7.67 -26.92 17.24
C VAL A 217 -7.95 -27.45 18.64
N ALA A 218 -7.05 -28.28 19.16
CA ALA A 218 -7.05 -28.62 20.58
C ALA A 218 -6.78 -27.38 21.45
N ALA A 219 -7.56 -27.20 22.51
CA ALA A 219 -7.38 -26.09 23.45
C ALA A 219 -6.04 -26.16 24.21
N GLN A 220 -5.74 -27.34 24.77
CA GLN A 220 -4.55 -27.57 25.59
C GLN A 220 -3.91 -28.92 25.23
N PRO A 221 -3.22 -29.03 24.08
CA PRO A 221 -2.56 -30.27 23.73
C PRO A 221 -1.30 -30.49 24.58
N VAL A 222 -1.19 -31.66 25.19
CA VAL A 222 0.03 -32.11 25.88
C VAL A 222 1.01 -32.64 24.84
N VAL A 223 2.18 -32.02 24.75
CA VAL A 223 3.23 -32.43 23.82
C VAL A 223 4.08 -33.51 24.47
N LEU A 224 4.12 -34.70 23.86
CA LEU A 224 4.96 -35.80 24.28
C LEU A 224 6.29 -35.78 23.54
N ARG A 225 7.35 -35.82 24.34
CA ARG A 225 8.73 -35.71 23.88
C ARG A 225 9.50 -36.97 24.20
N ALA A 226 10.54 -37.26 23.43
CA ALA A 226 11.47 -38.33 23.76
C ALA A 226 12.17 -38.02 25.11
N PRO A 227 12.10 -38.92 26.10
CA PRO A 227 12.65 -38.68 27.44
C PRO A 227 14.15 -38.98 27.56
N LEU A 228 14.71 -39.69 26.60
CA LEU A 228 16.12 -40.03 26.45
C LEU A 228 16.45 -40.27 24.97
N ASP A 229 17.74 -40.26 24.65
CA ASP A 229 18.23 -40.52 23.30
C ASP A 229 18.08 -42.01 22.96
N GLY A 230 17.61 -42.32 21.76
CA GLY A 230 17.40 -43.70 21.33
C GLY A 230 16.74 -43.83 19.98
N VAL A 231 16.33 -45.03 19.62
CA VAL A 231 15.55 -45.31 18.41
C VAL A 231 14.16 -45.74 18.84
N ILE A 232 13.12 -45.20 18.21
CA ILE A 232 11.75 -45.67 18.44
C ILE A 232 11.60 -47.06 17.83
N ASP A 233 11.40 -48.06 18.66
CA ASP A 233 11.23 -49.46 18.24
C ASP A 233 9.75 -49.77 17.97
N GLN A 234 8.87 -49.30 18.84
CA GLN A 234 7.44 -49.66 18.82
C GLN A 234 6.54 -48.45 19.01
N ILE A 235 5.43 -48.46 18.30
CA ILE A 235 4.31 -47.50 18.45
C ILE A 235 3.06 -48.32 18.71
N HIS A 236 2.43 -48.11 19.85
CA HIS A 236 1.30 -48.89 20.33
C HIS A 236 -0.06 -48.26 20.00
N VAL A 237 -0.06 -47.06 19.42
CA VAL A 237 -1.26 -46.26 19.16
C VAL A 237 -1.34 -45.82 17.70
N GLN A 238 -2.57 -45.60 17.22
CA GLN A 238 -2.83 -45.06 15.89
C GLN A 238 -3.16 -43.56 15.94
N PRO A 239 -2.98 -42.82 14.85
CA PRO A 239 -3.43 -41.44 14.76
C PRO A 239 -4.93 -41.33 15.03
N ASN A 240 -5.32 -40.29 15.78
CA ASN A 240 -6.69 -40.03 16.21
C ASN A 240 -7.31 -41.10 17.14
N GLN A 241 -6.51 -42.04 17.67
CA GLN A 241 -6.97 -42.99 18.68
C GLN A 241 -7.17 -42.30 20.02
N VAL A 242 -8.26 -42.64 20.72
CA VAL A 242 -8.51 -42.23 22.10
C VAL A 242 -7.78 -43.18 23.04
N VAL A 243 -6.99 -42.63 23.95
CA VAL A 243 -6.18 -43.33 24.93
C VAL A 243 -6.53 -42.90 26.34
N ARG A 244 -6.27 -43.78 27.31
CA ARG A 244 -6.42 -43.50 28.74
C ARG A 244 -5.08 -43.19 29.39
N LYS A 245 -5.10 -42.45 30.49
CA LYS A 245 -3.93 -42.19 31.33
C LYS A 245 -3.25 -43.51 31.72
N GLY A 246 -1.93 -43.57 31.51
CA GLY A 246 -1.09 -44.73 31.76
C GLY A 246 -1.03 -45.73 30.60
N GLU A 247 -1.77 -45.53 29.52
CA GLU A 247 -1.67 -46.38 28.33
C GLU A 247 -0.33 -46.17 27.62
N ARG A 248 0.25 -47.25 27.08
CA ARG A 248 1.53 -47.19 26.36
C ARG A 248 1.33 -46.54 25.00
N LEU A 249 2.23 -45.64 24.65
CA LEU A 249 2.15 -44.88 23.39
C LEU A 249 3.24 -45.30 22.43
N PHE A 250 4.50 -45.16 22.86
CA PHE A 250 5.65 -45.61 22.10
C PHE A 250 6.77 -46.06 23.04
N GLY A 251 7.62 -46.94 22.53
CA GLY A 251 8.79 -47.46 23.21
C GLY A 251 10.05 -47.17 22.42
N LEU A 252 11.10 -46.76 23.12
CA LEU A 252 12.46 -46.77 22.57
C LEU A 252 13.05 -48.17 22.66
N ASP A 253 14.05 -48.47 21.82
CA ASP A 253 14.79 -49.73 21.87
C ASP A 253 15.37 -49.97 23.28
N GLU A 254 14.82 -50.99 23.94
CA GLU A 254 15.18 -51.37 25.31
C GLU A 254 16.36 -52.33 25.36
N ALA A 255 16.82 -52.90 24.23
CA ALA A 255 17.77 -54.01 24.23
C ALA A 255 19.09 -53.60 24.92
N GLN A 256 19.65 -52.46 24.52
CA GLN A 256 20.91 -51.98 25.08
C GLN A 256 20.79 -51.59 26.57
N ILE A 257 19.67 -50.96 26.97
CA ILE A 257 19.44 -50.56 28.36
C ILE A 257 19.26 -51.79 29.24
N SER A 258 18.52 -52.79 28.75
CA SER A 258 18.24 -54.04 29.47
C SER A 258 19.51 -54.86 29.68
N SER A 259 20.35 -55.04 28.64
CA SER A 259 21.63 -55.74 28.80
C SER A 259 22.57 -55.05 29.79
N ARG A 260 22.66 -53.71 29.75
CA ARG A 260 23.46 -52.95 30.72
C ARG A 260 22.91 -53.10 32.15
N LEU A 261 21.59 -53.07 32.31
CA LEU A 261 20.93 -53.25 33.60
C LEU A 261 21.23 -54.63 34.20
N GLU A 262 21.18 -55.69 33.39
CA GLU A 262 21.52 -57.06 33.82
C GLU A 262 22.98 -57.17 34.28
N VAL A 263 23.92 -56.58 33.53
CA VAL A 263 25.34 -56.55 33.92
C VAL A 263 25.54 -55.78 35.23
N ALA A 264 24.90 -54.62 35.39
CA ALA A 264 24.99 -53.83 36.61
C ALA A 264 24.40 -54.56 37.83
N GLN A 265 23.29 -55.30 37.64
CA GLN A 265 22.70 -56.13 38.69
C GLN A 265 23.64 -57.25 39.13
N GLN A 266 24.31 -57.93 38.20
CA GLN A 266 25.32 -58.94 38.55
C GLN A 266 26.56 -58.33 39.23
N ALA A 267 27.01 -57.16 38.79
CA ALA A 267 28.11 -56.45 39.44
C ALA A 267 27.77 -56.08 40.90
N LEU A 268 26.53 -55.67 41.17
CA LEU A 268 26.03 -55.42 42.52
C LEU A 268 26.04 -56.70 43.37
N LEU A 269 25.53 -57.82 42.84
CA LEU A 269 25.54 -59.11 43.55
C LEU A 269 26.96 -59.58 43.90
N THR A 270 27.91 -59.41 42.97
CA THR A 270 29.33 -59.72 43.21
C THR A 270 29.91 -58.83 44.31
N ALA A 271 29.67 -57.52 44.28
CA ALA A 271 30.16 -56.61 45.31
C ALA A 271 29.56 -56.92 46.70
N GLU A 272 28.28 -57.30 46.76
CA GLU A 272 27.64 -57.74 48.00
C GLU A 272 28.21 -59.06 48.53
N ALA A 273 28.56 -60.01 47.64
CA ALA A 273 29.22 -61.25 48.03
C ALA A 273 30.64 -61.01 48.56
N GLU A 274 31.43 -60.16 47.90
CA GLU A 274 32.77 -59.74 48.34
C GLU A 274 32.73 -59.09 49.73
N TYR A 275 31.74 -58.21 49.96
CA TYR A 275 31.52 -57.60 51.26
C TYR A 275 31.19 -58.65 52.33
N ARG A 276 30.29 -59.59 52.07
CA ARG A 276 29.93 -60.65 53.04
C ARG A 276 31.13 -61.52 53.40
N GLN A 277 31.91 -61.92 52.40
CA GLN A 277 33.13 -62.71 52.61
C GLN A 277 34.16 -61.92 53.44
N SER A 278 34.39 -60.66 53.10
CA SER A 278 35.36 -59.80 53.81
C SER A 278 34.89 -59.49 55.24
N ALA A 279 33.59 -59.31 55.45
CA ALA A 279 33.02 -59.04 56.77
C ALA A 279 33.21 -60.22 57.72
N GLN A 280 33.15 -61.46 57.21
CA GLN A 280 33.44 -62.66 57.99
C GLN A 280 34.92 -62.75 58.40
N LEU A 281 35.84 -62.34 57.52
CA LEU A 281 37.29 -62.36 57.79
C LEU A 281 37.76 -61.22 58.71
N ALA A 282 36.97 -60.14 58.84
CA ALA A 282 37.36 -58.89 59.48
C ALA A 282 37.14 -58.81 61.01
N LEU A 283 36.71 -59.89 61.67
CA LEU A 283 36.21 -59.88 63.07
C LEU A 283 37.22 -59.50 64.17
N GLY A 284 38.48 -59.15 63.85
CA GLY A 284 39.51 -58.88 64.86
C GLY A 284 40.57 -57.80 64.56
N ASP A 285 40.58 -57.11 63.41
CA ASP A 285 41.64 -56.15 63.03
C ASP A 285 41.07 -54.78 62.61
N ALA A 286 41.68 -53.69 63.09
CA ALA A 286 41.34 -52.32 62.74
C ALA A 286 41.60 -52.02 61.25
N ARG A 287 42.59 -52.66 60.63
CA ARG A 287 42.88 -52.52 59.19
C ARG A 287 41.74 -53.07 58.32
N SER A 288 41.12 -54.15 58.77
CA SER A 288 39.98 -54.78 58.09
C SER A 288 38.72 -53.89 58.08
N LYS A 289 38.54 -53.03 59.10
CA LYS A 289 37.42 -52.06 59.14
C LYS A 289 37.50 -51.01 58.02
N ALA A 290 38.70 -50.51 57.71
CA ALA A 290 38.89 -49.56 56.61
C ALA A 290 38.58 -50.21 55.25
N GLN A 291 38.94 -51.48 55.08
CA GLN A 291 38.67 -52.23 53.85
C GLN A 291 37.18 -52.53 53.66
N LEU A 292 36.45 -52.81 54.76
CA LEU A 292 34.99 -52.93 54.71
C LEU A 292 34.31 -51.62 54.31
N ALA A 293 34.78 -50.47 54.79
CA ALA A 293 34.23 -49.17 54.40
C ALA A 293 34.34 -48.92 52.89
N VAL A 294 35.46 -49.32 52.26
CA VAL A 294 35.63 -49.25 50.80
C VAL A 294 34.62 -50.14 50.07
N LEU A 295 34.41 -51.37 50.54
CA LEU A 295 33.43 -52.30 49.94
C LEU A 295 31.99 -51.78 50.08
N VAL A 296 31.64 -51.17 51.21
CA VAL A 296 30.34 -50.49 51.38
C VAL A 296 30.19 -49.35 50.36
N GLY A 297 31.24 -48.55 50.14
CA GLY A 297 31.25 -47.52 49.11
C GLY A 297 31.01 -48.10 47.71
N ARG A 298 31.67 -49.22 47.37
CA ARG A 298 31.49 -49.93 46.08
C ARG A 298 30.07 -50.47 45.91
N ILE A 299 29.46 -51.04 46.96
CA ILE A 299 28.06 -51.46 46.92
C ILE A 299 27.15 -50.25 46.66
N GLY A 300 27.40 -49.12 47.34
CA GLY A 300 26.66 -47.88 47.12
C GLY A 300 26.73 -47.40 45.67
N GLU A 301 27.92 -47.41 45.08
CA GLU A 301 28.15 -47.10 43.66
C GLU A 301 27.35 -48.02 42.73
N LYS A 302 27.47 -49.35 42.89
CA LYS A 302 26.76 -50.33 42.05
C LYS A 302 25.25 -50.30 42.21
N ARG A 303 24.76 -50.01 43.42
CA ARG A 303 23.33 -49.81 43.65
C ARG A 303 22.81 -48.56 42.94
N ALA A 304 23.55 -47.46 42.96
CA ALA A 304 23.20 -46.26 42.23
C ALA A 304 23.19 -46.49 40.71
N GLU A 305 24.15 -47.27 40.19
CA GLU A 305 24.22 -47.66 38.78
C GLU A 305 22.98 -48.48 38.34
N VAL A 306 22.57 -49.48 39.14
CA VAL A 306 21.34 -50.25 38.90
C VAL A 306 20.10 -49.35 38.92
N GLN A 307 19.99 -48.45 39.90
CA GLN A 307 18.86 -47.52 40.01
C GLN A 307 18.79 -46.54 38.82
N TYR A 308 19.94 -46.09 38.32
CA TYR A 308 20.01 -45.22 37.15
C TYR A 308 19.54 -45.94 35.88
N LEU A 309 20.00 -47.17 35.65
CA LEU A 309 19.62 -47.98 34.50
C LEU A 309 18.15 -48.43 34.57
N SER A 310 17.63 -48.75 35.76
CA SER A 310 16.20 -49.05 35.93
C SER A 310 15.33 -47.84 35.59
N GLY A 311 15.73 -46.65 36.03
CA GLY A 311 15.04 -45.40 35.69
C GLY A 311 15.13 -45.03 34.21
N GLN A 312 16.20 -45.41 33.50
CA GLN A 312 16.27 -45.26 32.04
C GLN A 312 15.31 -46.23 31.33
N ARG A 313 15.26 -47.49 31.75
CA ARG A 313 14.35 -48.49 31.19
C ARG A 313 12.88 -48.14 31.42
N GLU A 314 12.54 -47.54 32.55
CA GLU A 314 11.18 -47.09 32.78
C GLU A 314 10.82 -45.90 31.90
N ARG A 315 11.74 -44.94 31.74
CA ARG A 315 11.55 -43.80 30.84
C ARG A 315 11.56 -44.17 29.36
N SER A 316 12.17 -45.28 28.95
CA SER A 316 12.13 -45.71 27.53
C SER A 316 10.73 -46.10 27.07
N ARG A 317 9.81 -46.38 28.02
CA ARG A 317 8.39 -46.64 27.77
C ARG A 317 7.57 -45.39 28.01
N VAL A 318 7.13 -44.73 26.94
CA VAL A 318 6.36 -43.50 27.06
C VAL A 318 4.88 -43.83 27.20
N LEU A 319 4.30 -43.39 28.32
CA LEU A 319 2.89 -43.58 28.67
C LEU A 319 2.10 -42.28 28.48
N ALA A 320 0.78 -42.39 28.34
CA ALA A 320 -0.13 -41.26 28.33
C ALA A 320 -0.22 -40.57 29.71
N PRO A 321 0.09 -39.27 29.83
CA PRO A 321 -0.02 -38.54 31.09
C PRO A 321 -1.47 -38.25 31.50
N GLU A 322 -2.39 -38.21 30.53
CA GLU A 322 -3.83 -38.00 30.74
C GLU A 322 -4.66 -38.70 29.66
N ASP A 323 -5.98 -38.74 29.87
CA ASP A 323 -6.94 -39.23 28.88
C ASP A 323 -7.05 -38.24 27.72
N GLY A 324 -7.12 -38.75 26.48
CA GLY A 324 -7.28 -37.89 25.31
C GLY A 324 -7.09 -38.62 23.99
N MET A 325 -7.10 -37.87 22.91
CA MET A 325 -6.87 -38.34 21.55
C MET A 325 -5.43 -38.05 21.12
N VAL A 326 -4.75 -39.05 20.55
CA VAL A 326 -3.37 -38.93 20.07
C VAL A 326 -3.34 -38.27 18.69
N LEU A 327 -2.52 -37.22 18.55
CA LEU A 327 -2.35 -36.40 17.35
C LEU A 327 -0.89 -36.46 16.87
N PHE A 328 -0.69 -37.10 15.72
CA PHE A 328 0.58 -37.19 14.99
C PHE A 328 0.30 -37.63 13.54
N ASP A 329 1.27 -37.48 12.64
CA ASP A 329 1.06 -37.64 11.19
C ASP A 329 0.91 -39.12 10.78
N SER A 330 1.94 -39.94 11.02
CA SER A 330 1.91 -41.37 10.69
C SER A 330 2.84 -42.19 11.60
N PRO A 331 2.45 -43.41 12.04
CA PRO A 331 3.34 -44.31 12.78
C PRO A 331 4.61 -44.68 12.00
N MET A 332 4.51 -44.81 10.67
CA MET A 332 5.63 -45.26 9.84
C MET A 332 6.80 -44.26 9.79
N GLU A 333 6.55 -42.97 10.02
CA GLU A 333 7.61 -41.96 10.03
C GLU A 333 8.49 -42.04 11.28
N TRP A 334 7.98 -42.67 12.34
CA TRP A 334 8.62 -42.73 13.64
C TRP A 334 9.24 -44.10 13.92
N LEU A 335 8.68 -45.18 13.39
CA LEU A 335 9.19 -46.52 13.60
C LEU A 335 10.61 -46.66 13.00
N GLY A 336 11.59 -47.02 13.83
CA GLY A 336 13.00 -47.09 13.46
C GLY A 336 13.72 -45.74 13.38
N LYS A 337 13.05 -44.62 13.69
CA LYS A 337 13.65 -43.28 13.64
C LYS A 337 14.49 -43.01 14.91
N PRO A 338 15.75 -42.56 14.77
CA PRO A 338 16.53 -42.09 15.91
C PRO A 338 15.97 -40.75 16.41
N VAL A 339 15.85 -40.62 17.73
CA VAL A 339 15.32 -39.42 18.41
C VAL A 339 16.26 -38.94 19.51
N GLN A 340 16.24 -37.63 19.74
CA GLN A 340 16.99 -36.99 20.82
C GLN A 340 16.08 -36.57 21.97
N THR A 341 16.64 -36.48 23.16
CA THR A 341 15.97 -36.00 24.37
C THR A 341 15.32 -34.65 24.11
N GLY A 342 14.01 -34.56 24.32
CA GLY A 342 13.22 -33.36 24.08
C GLY A 342 12.61 -33.23 22.68
N GLU A 343 12.95 -34.10 21.73
CA GLU A 343 12.31 -34.14 20.41
C GLU A 343 10.81 -34.43 20.55
N ARG A 344 9.97 -33.67 19.84
CA ARG A 344 8.50 -33.81 19.90
C ARG A 344 8.06 -34.96 19.01
N VAL A 345 7.48 -36.00 19.60
CA VAL A 345 7.05 -37.20 18.88
C VAL A 345 5.55 -37.14 18.55
N MET A 346 4.71 -36.87 19.55
CA MET A 346 3.25 -36.85 19.38
C MET A 346 2.60 -35.86 20.35
N ARG A 347 1.32 -35.59 20.18
CA ARG A 347 0.51 -34.76 21.09
C ARG A 347 -0.72 -35.52 21.56
N ILE A 348 -1.18 -35.24 22.77
CA ILE A 348 -2.47 -35.71 23.27
C ILE A 348 -3.36 -34.51 23.48
N ALA A 349 -4.61 -34.61 23.04
CA ALA A 349 -5.59 -33.56 23.19
C ALA A 349 -6.96 -34.12 23.53
N ARG A 350 -7.71 -33.41 24.36
CA ARG A 350 -9.10 -33.77 24.65
C ARG A 350 -10.00 -33.38 23.47
N PRO A 351 -10.80 -34.32 22.90
CA PRO A 351 -11.59 -34.06 21.71
C PRO A 351 -12.77 -33.10 21.95
N ASP A 352 -13.23 -32.98 23.20
CA ASP A 352 -14.31 -32.10 23.66
C ASP A 352 -13.83 -30.67 23.98
N GLU A 353 -12.52 -30.48 24.21
CA GLU A 353 -11.90 -29.19 24.49
C GLU A 353 -11.23 -28.60 23.24
N VAL A 354 -12.00 -27.83 22.49
CA VAL A 354 -11.59 -27.21 21.22
C VAL A 354 -11.54 -25.69 21.30
N GLU A 355 -10.52 -25.12 20.67
CA GLU A 355 -10.37 -23.68 20.44
C GLU A 355 -10.46 -23.36 18.95
N ILE A 356 -10.81 -22.12 18.61
CA ILE A 356 -10.72 -21.60 17.25
C ILE A 356 -9.33 -21.00 17.08
N GLU A 357 -8.55 -21.49 16.12
CA GLU A 357 -7.37 -20.81 15.62
C GLU A 357 -7.73 -20.01 14.36
N ALA A 358 -7.28 -18.77 14.28
CA ALA A 358 -7.43 -17.96 13.07
C ALA A 358 -6.10 -17.28 12.72
N TRP A 359 -5.88 -17.09 11.43
CA TRP A 359 -4.64 -16.54 10.89
C TRP A 359 -4.93 -15.22 10.16
N ILE A 360 -4.66 -14.10 10.82
CA ILE A 360 -4.96 -12.76 10.27
C ILE A 360 -3.78 -12.27 9.44
N PRO A 361 -3.95 -12.02 8.13
CA PRO A 361 -2.89 -11.42 7.30
C PRO A 361 -2.46 -10.06 7.84
N ILE A 362 -1.17 -9.71 7.72
CA ILE A 362 -0.63 -8.43 8.24
C ILE A 362 -1.43 -7.21 7.74
N GLY A 363 -1.80 -7.20 6.45
CA GLY A 363 -2.54 -6.07 5.85
C GLY A 363 -3.99 -5.91 6.35
N ASP A 364 -4.55 -6.96 6.95
CA ASP A 364 -5.91 -6.96 7.53
C ASP A 364 -5.89 -6.92 9.07
N ALA A 365 -4.71 -6.80 9.69
CA ALA A 365 -4.58 -6.73 11.13
C ALA A 365 -5.33 -5.50 11.69
N ILE A 366 -6.18 -5.75 12.66
CA ILE A 366 -6.93 -4.72 13.40
C ILE A 366 -6.64 -4.84 14.88
N PRO A 367 -6.72 -3.74 15.66
CA PRO A 367 -6.74 -3.84 17.10
C PRO A 367 -7.94 -4.69 17.52
N LEU A 368 -7.66 -5.76 18.26
CA LEU A 368 -8.66 -6.64 18.84
C LEU A 368 -8.55 -6.57 20.36
N VAL A 369 -9.68 -6.31 21.01
CA VAL A 369 -9.79 -6.33 22.48
C VAL A 369 -9.97 -7.78 22.94
N GLN A 370 -9.36 -8.14 24.08
CA GLN A 370 -9.59 -9.44 24.70
C GLN A 370 -11.09 -9.70 24.91
N ALA A 371 -11.49 -10.97 24.83
CA ALA A 371 -12.88 -11.42 24.90
C ALA A 371 -13.81 -10.94 23.77
N SER A 372 -13.28 -10.38 22.67
CA SER A 372 -14.09 -10.07 21.50
C SER A 372 -14.71 -11.32 20.85
N THR A 373 -15.89 -11.17 20.25
CA THR A 373 -16.60 -12.29 19.63
C THR A 373 -15.93 -12.72 18.33
N VAL A 374 -15.62 -14.02 18.23
CA VAL A 374 -15.10 -14.68 17.03
C VAL A 374 -16.13 -15.68 16.54
N LYS A 375 -16.50 -15.59 15.26
CA LYS A 375 -17.41 -16.56 14.62
C LYS A 375 -16.66 -17.36 13.56
N LEU A 376 -16.53 -18.67 13.72
CA LEU A 376 -15.95 -19.57 12.74
C LEU A 376 -17.06 -20.22 11.89
N TYR A 377 -17.04 -19.96 10.59
CA TYR A 377 -17.89 -20.63 9.62
C TYR A 377 -17.10 -21.77 8.99
N LEU A 378 -17.43 -23.01 9.34
CA LEU A 378 -16.76 -24.19 8.83
C LEU A 378 -17.07 -24.38 7.34
N ALA A 379 -16.09 -24.84 6.56
CA ALA A 379 -16.29 -25.15 5.15
C ALA A 379 -17.36 -26.24 4.95
N ALA A 380 -17.46 -27.18 5.89
CA ALA A 380 -18.48 -28.23 5.89
C ALA A 380 -19.89 -27.73 6.24
N ASN A 381 -20.02 -26.59 6.94
CA ASN A 381 -21.32 -26.01 7.29
C ASN A 381 -21.25 -24.47 7.32
N PRO A 382 -21.37 -23.81 6.15
CA PRO A 382 -21.26 -22.36 6.04
C PRO A 382 -22.40 -21.58 6.72
N MET A 383 -23.54 -22.23 6.97
CA MET A 383 -24.74 -21.59 7.51
C MET A 383 -24.72 -21.51 9.04
N ALA A 384 -24.06 -22.46 9.72
CA ALA A 384 -23.95 -22.50 11.18
C ALA A 384 -22.57 -22.03 11.63
N GLY A 385 -22.48 -20.78 12.12
CA GLY A 385 -21.26 -20.25 12.70
C GLY A 385 -21.03 -20.75 14.13
N LEU A 386 -19.83 -21.27 14.41
CA LEU A 386 -19.38 -21.55 15.76
C LEU A 386 -18.89 -20.27 16.41
N GLU A 387 -19.38 -19.96 17.61
CA GLU A 387 -19.04 -18.73 18.32
C GLU A 387 -18.04 -19.03 19.43
N GLY A 388 -17.01 -18.19 19.54
CA GLY A 388 -16.02 -18.21 20.60
C GLY A 388 -15.63 -16.80 21.04
N GLN A 389 -14.92 -16.71 22.15
CA GLN A 389 -14.39 -15.47 22.69
C GLN A 389 -12.88 -15.41 22.47
N LEU A 390 -12.37 -14.27 22.01
CA LEU A 390 -10.96 -14.06 21.80
C LEU A 390 -10.17 -14.23 23.10
N ARG A 391 -9.26 -15.19 23.13
CA ARG A 391 -8.34 -15.42 24.24
C ARG A 391 -7.11 -14.53 24.10
N TYR A 392 -6.44 -14.61 22.95
CA TYR A 392 -5.31 -13.75 22.63
C TYR A 392 -5.04 -13.69 21.12
N MET A 393 -4.38 -12.63 20.70
CA MET A 393 -3.73 -12.46 19.40
C MET A 393 -2.22 -12.41 19.64
N ALA A 394 -1.44 -13.18 18.89
CA ALA A 394 0.01 -13.17 18.98
C ALA A 394 0.56 -11.78 18.61
N TYR A 395 1.55 -11.31 19.36
CA TYR A 395 2.20 -10.02 19.12
C TYR A 395 3.03 -10.01 17.84
N ASP A 396 3.66 -11.15 17.51
CA ASP A 396 4.49 -11.30 16.32
C ASP A 396 3.75 -12.06 15.23
N ALA A 397 3.97 -11.63 13.98
CA ALA A 397 3.52 -12.36 12.81
C ALA A 397 4.46 -13.56 12.58
N SER A 398 3.89 -14.74 12.40
CA SER A 398 4.67 -15.94 12.08
C SER A 398 4.60 -16.25 10.58
N ALA A 399 5.72 -16.74 10.03
CA ALA A 399 5.77 -17.25 8.67
C ALA A 399 4.94 -18.54 8.57
N ARG A 400 4.07 -18.57 7.56
CA ARG A 400 3.22 -19.72 7.24
C ARG A 400 3.89 -20.54 6.12
N PRO A 401 3.59 -21.86 5.98
CA PRO A 401 4.20 -22.69 4.93
C PRO A 401 3.96 -22.20 3.49
N ASP A 402 2.99 -21.30 3.28
CA ASP A 402 2.72 -20.64 1.99
C ASP A 402 3.62 -19.41 1.73
N GLY A 403 4.54 -19.09 2.64
CA GLY A 403 5.43 -17.93 2.56
C GLY A 403 4.79 -16.61 3.01
N SER A 404 3.52 -16.61 3.39
CA SER A 404 2.83 -15.45 3.92
C SER A 404 3.11 -15.26 5.41
N TYR A 405 2.99 -14.02 5.89
CA TYR A 405 3.04 -13.72 7.32
C TYR A 405 1.63 -13.40 7.83
N ALA A 406 1.28 -14.01 8.95
CA ALA A 406 -0.01 -13.81 9.60
C ALA A 406 0.12 -13.81 11.12
N TYR A 407 -0.73 -13.05 11.79
CA TYR A 407 -0.88 -13.09 13.23
C TYR A 407 -1.74 -14.28 13.62
N ARG A 408 -1.26 -15.09 14.56
CA ARG A 408 -2.02 -16.21 15.11
C ARG A 408 -2.99 -15.70 16.16
N VAL A 409 -4.25 -16.09 16.05
CA VAL A 409 -5.31 -15.76 16.99
C VAL A 409 -5.91 -17.03 17.56
N ARG A 410 -6.16 -17.04 18.88
CA ARG A 410 -6.87 -18.10 19.60
C ARG A 410 -8.14 -17.56 20.22
N ALA A 411 -9.24 -18.28 20.04
CA ALA A 411 -10.50 -18.00 20.70
C ALA A 411 -11.04 -19.25 21.41
N THR A 412 -11.45 -19.09 22.67
CA THR A 412 -12.08 -20.14 23.48
C THR A 412 -13.51 -20.33 23.06
N MET A 413 -13.94 -21.58 22.95
CA MET A 413 -15.31 -21.95 22.64
C MET A 413 -15.95 -22.64 23.84
N SER A 414 -17.27 -22.54 23.98
CA SER A 414 -18.00 -23.34 24.96
C SER A 414 -17.85 -24.83 24.63
N PRO A 415 -17.55 -25.69 25.61
CA PRO A 415 -17.43 -27.12 25.38
C PRO A 415 -18.76 -27.73 24.92
N ASN A 416 -18.68 -28.88 24.24
CA ASN A 416 -19.82 -29.72 23.87
C ASN A 416 -20.77 -29.17 22.78
N ARG A 417 -20.23 -28.60 21.69
CA ARG A 417 -21.03 -28.33 20.48
C ARG A 417 -20.96 -29.49 19.50
N GLU A 418 -22.12 -30.02 19.11
CA GLU A 418 -22.24 -31.04 18.08
C GLU A 418 -21.52 -30.62 16.79
N GLY A 419 -20.68 -31.50 16.24
CA GLY A 419 -19.95 -31.25 15.00
C GLY A 419 -18.63 -30.49 15.13
N ALA A 420 -18.22 -30.07 16.33
CA ALA A 420 -16.92 -29.44 16.55
C ALA A 420 -15.80 -30.50 16.68
N ARG A 421 -15.15 -30.84 15.56
CA ARG A 421 -14.00 -31.77 15.54
C ARG A 421 -12.71 -31.02 15.28
N ILE A 422 -11.63 -31.44 15.94
CA ILE A 422 -10.27 -30.94 15.70
C ILE A 422 -9.91 -31.15 14.22
N GLY A 423 -9.27 -30.15 13.61
CA GLY A 423 -8.81 -30.19 12.22
C GLY A 423 -9.81 -29.68 11.19
N LEU A 424 -11.06 -29.37 11.57
CA LEU A 424 -12.02 -28.76 10.65
C LEU A 424 -11.63 -27.31 10.34
N LYS A 425 -11.62 -26.97 9.05
CA LYS A 425 -11.21 -25.66 8.53
C LYS A 425 -12.40 -24.83 8.06
N GLY A 426 -12.22 -23.52 8.04
CA GLY A 426 -13.26 -22.56 7.69
C GLY A 426 -12.76 -21.12 7.62
N THR A 427 -13.70 -20.18 7.68
CA THR A 427 -13.41 -18.75 7.73
C THR A 427 -13.85 -18.19 9.07
N ALA A 428 -12.91 -17.62 9.82
CA ALA A 428 -13.16 -16.92 11.06
C ALA A 428 -13.46 -15.44 10.79
N LYS A 429 -14.58 -14.95 11.32
CA LYS A 429 -14.95 -13.54 11.38
C LYS A 429 -14.67 -13.03 12.78
N LEU A 430 -13.69 -12.14 12.89
CA LEU A 430 -13.34 -11.48 14.15
C LEU A 430 -13.98 -10.10 14.19
N GLN A 431 -14.69 -9.80 15.29
CA GLN A 431 -15.29 -8.50 15.51
C GLN A 431 -14.35 -7.64 16.35
N GLY A 432 -14.03 -6.45 15.85
CA GLY A 432 -13.32 -5.40 16.57
C GLY A 432 -14.25 -4.26 16.98
N ASP A 433 -13.65 -3.13 17.31
CA ASP A 433 -14.36 -1.96 17.82
C ASP A 433 -15.22 -1.27 16.74
N TRP A 434 -16.10 -0.39 17.24
CA TRP A 434 -16.89 0.49 16.39
C TRP A 434 -16.00 1.57 15.78
N VAL A 435 -16.07 1.71 14.46
CA VAL A 435 -15.34 2.73 13.71
C VAL A 435 -16.30 3.49 12.79
N PRO A 436 -16.04 4.77 12.48
CA PRO A 436 -16.81 5.50 11.48
C PRO A 436 -16.76 4.80 10.12
N LEU A 437 -17.89 4.73 9.42
CA LEU A 437 -18.00 4.10 8.10
C LEU A 437 -16.99 4.64 7.09
N VAL A 438 -16.71 5.95 7.13
CA VAL A 438 -15.68 6.57 6.29
C VAL A 438 -14.30 5.92 6.49
N TYR A 439 -13.90 5.65 7.73
CA TYR A 439 -12.63 4.98 8.04
C TYR A 439 -12.65 3.52 7.56
N TRP A 440 -13.76 2.80 7.80
CA TRP A 440 -13.89 1.40 7.39
C TRP A 440 -13.72 1.21 5.87
N VAL A 441 -14.27 2.12 5.05
CA VAL A 441 -14.15 2.09 3.59
C VAL A 441 -12.76 2.54 3.12
N LEU A 442 -12.24 3.65 3.67
CA LEU A 442 -11.00 4.27 3.17
C LEU A 442 -9.72 3.60 3.70
N ARG A 443 -9.76 2.76 4.75
CA ARG A 443 -8.53 2.20 5.36
C ARG A 443 -7.63 1.43 4.38
N LYS A 444 -8.21 0.58 3.52
CA LYS A 444 -7.46 -0.25 2.56
C LYS A 444 -6.84 0.59 1.43
N PRO A 445 -7.60 1.44 0.70
CA PRO A 445 -7.01 2.28 -0.33
C PRO A 445 -6.01 3.28 0.26
N TRP A 446 -6.22 3.79 1.48
CA TRP A 446 -5.26 4.66 2.16
C TRP A 446 -3.94 3.95 2.47
N ALA A 447 -3.98 2.69 2.92
CA ALA A 447 -2.79 1.89 3.16
C ALA A 447 -1.97 1.66 1.88
N VAL A 448 -2.65 1.33 0.78
CA VAL A 448 -2.01 1.16 -0.54
C VAL A 448 -1.43 2.48 -1.04
N LEU A 449 -2.19 3.57 -0.97
CA LEU A 449 -1.72 4.89 -1.39
C LEU A 449 -0.49 5.33 -0.58
N ARG A 450 -0.46 5.04 0.73
CA ARG A 450 0.70 5.30 1.59
C ARG A 450 1.92 4.48 1.17
N GLN A 451 1.75 3.22 0.76
CA GLN A 451 2.88 2.42 0.25
C GLN A 451 3.49 3.03 -1.02
N PHE A 452 2.69 3.69 -1.86
CA PHE A 452 3.19 4.38 -3.07
C PHE A 452 3.73 5.79 -2.80
N LEU A 453 3.19 6.51 -1.82
CA LEU A 453 3.57 7.90 -1.49
C LEU A 453 4.65 8.03 -0.42
N ALA A 454 4.91 6.98 0.37
CA ALA A 454 5.97 6.99 1.36
C ALA A 454 7.34 6.89 0.66
N TRP A 455 7.97 8.04 0.46
CA TRP A 455 9.41 8.19 0.25
C TRP A 455 10.16 8.05 1.56
#